data_AF-A0A924GJP3-F1
#
_entry.id   AF-A0A924GJP3-F1
#
_cell.length_a   1.000
_cell.length_b   1.000
_cell.length_c   1.000
_cell.angle_alpha   90.00
_cell.angle_beta   90.00
_cell.angle_gamma   90.00
#
_symmetry.space_group_name_H-M   'P 1'
#
loop_
_entity.id
_entity.type
_entity.pdbx_description
1 polymer ?
#
loop_
_entity_poly.entity_id
_entity_poly.type
_entity_poly.pdbx_seq_one_letter_code
_entity_poly.pdbx_strand_id
1 'polypeptide(L)'
;MTCETSPVTTTATPSSNDSDFLRACRGESVSHVPVWFMRQAGRSLPEYRKLREGVPMLESCFRPDMVIEFTMQPVRRHGVDAAILFSDIVVPLKAIGVDLDIVAGTGPVVAEPIRSAHQLAQLRDIEPDDVIPIVESVKAVVDELGTTPLIGFAGAPFTLASYLIEGGPSKDH
;
A
#
# COMPACT_ATOMS: atom_id res chain seq x y z
N MET A 1 32.52 -35.53 -38.31
CA MET A 1 32.50 -34.67 -37.10
C MET A 1 31.48 -33.58 -37.35
N THR A 2 30.21 -33.88 -37.11
CA THR A 2 29.09 -32.94 -37.31
C THR A 2 28.87 -32.23 -35.99
N CYS A 3 29.12 -30.92 -35.99
CA CYS A 3 28.86 -30.07 -34.84
C CYS A 3 27.35 -29.81 -34.79
N GLU A 4 26.64 -30.48 -33.87
CA GLU A 4 25.25 -30.18 -33.57
C GLU A 4 25.18 -28.88 -32.76
N THR A 5 24.57 -27.86 -33.34
CA THR A 5 24.20 -26.62 -32.64
C THR A 5 23.01 -26.91 -31.74
N SER A 6 23.23 -27.02 -30.43
CA SER A 6 22.14 -27.04 -29.44
C SER A 6 21.40 -25.70 -29.43
N PRO A 7 20.06 -25.68 -29.30
CA PRO A 7 19.32 -24.44 -29.21
C PRO A 7 19.64 -23.74 -27.88
N VAL A 8 19.92 -22.44 -27.95
CA VAL A 8 19.99 -21.56 -26.77
C VAL A 8 18.58 -21.45 -26.21
N THR A 9 18.34 -22.07 -25.05
CA THR A 9 17.12 -21.80 -24.27
C THR A 9 17.22 -20.38 -23.74
N THR A 10 16.47 -19.46 -24.32
CA THR A 10 16.26 -18.13 -23.73
C THR A 10 15.54 -18.31 -22.41
N THR A 11 16.26 -18.32 -21.29
CA THR A 11 15.67 -18.23 -19.96
C THR A 11 14.95 -16.89 -19.86
N ALA A 12 13.62 -16.92 -19.84
CA ALA A 12 12.82 -15.75 -19.55
C ALA A 12 13.24 -15.18 -18.19
N THR A 13 13.44 -13.86 -18.12
CA THR A 13 13.66 -13.17 -16.85
C THR A 13 12.49 -13.49 -15.93
N PRO A 14 12.71 -14.00 -14.71
CA PRO A 14 11.62 -14.33 -13.81
C PRO A 14 10.79 -13.07 -13.57
N SER A 15 9.48 -13.17 -13.81
CA SER A 15 8.56 -12.07 -13.58
C SER A 15 7.81 -12.29 -12.26
N SER A 16 7.32 -11.22 -11.66
CA SER A 16 6.46 -11.35 -10.48
C SER A 16 5.18 -12.14 -10.76
N ASN A 17 4.71 -12.21 -12.02
CA ASN A 17 3.54 -13.02 -12.40
C ASN A 17 3.72 -14.52 -12.12
N ASP A 18 4.97 -15.00 -12.08
CA ASP A 18 5.34 -16.40 -11.85
C ASP A 18 5.58 -16.71 -10.36
N SER A 19 5.47 -15.70 -9.47
CA SER A 19 5.57 -15.87 -8.03
C SER A 19 4.52 -16.84 -7.47
N ASP A 20 4.87 -17.58 -6.42
CA ASP A 20 3.92 -18.47 -5.76
C ASP A 20 2.73 -17.72 -5.14
N PHE A 21 2.90 -16.46 -4.72
CA PHE A 21 1.78 -15.62 -4.26
C PHE A 21 0.72 -15.42 -5.35
N LEU A 22 1.10 -14.94 -6.54
CA LEU A 22 0.12 -14.69 -7.60
C LEU A 22 -0.44 -15.98 -8.19
N ARG A 23 0.35 -17.06 -8.24
CA ARG A 23 -0.13 -18.40 -8.61
C ARG A 23 -1.19 -18.90 -7.63
N ALA A 24 -0.96 -18.78 -6.33
CA ALA A 24 -1.94 -19.12 -5.31
C ALA A 24 -3.23 -18.29 -5.44
N CYS A 25 -3.13 -16.98 -5.67
CA CYS A 25 -4.29 -16.12 -5.91
C CYS A 25 -5.13 -16.54 -7.14
N ARG A 26 -4.49 -17.14 -8.15
CA ARG A 26 -5.16 -17.69 -9.34
C ARG A 26 -5.64 -19.14 -9.17
N GLY A 27 -5.40 -19.76 -8.01
CA GLY A 27 -5.76 -21.16 -7.76
C GLY A 27 -4.84 -22.17 -8.46
N GLU A 28 -3.64 -21.76 -8.86
CA GLU A 28 -2.63 -22.63 -9.48
C GLU A 28 -1.82 -23.40 -8.43
N SER A 29 -1.16 -24.48 -8.83
CA SER A 29 -0.20 -25.18 -7.96
C SER A 29 0.98 -24.28 -7.60
N VAL A 30 1.50 -24.41 -6.38
CA VAL A 30 2.62 -23.61 -5.85
C VAL A 30 3.69 -24.51 -5.26
N SER A 31 4.94 -24.04 -5.18
CA SER A 31 6.04 -24.83 -4.59
C SER A 31 6.02 -24.80 -3.05
N HIS A 32 5.47 -23.74 -2.46
CA HIS A 32 5.21 -23.59 -1.04
C HIS A 32 3.96 -22.72 -0.81
N VAL A 33 3.46 -22.67 0.42
CA VAL A 33 2.31 -21.81 0.77
C VAL A 33 2.82 -20.37 0.96
N PRO A 34 2.42 -19.40 0.11
CA PRO A 34 2.92 -18.04 0.20
C PRO A 34 2.34 -17.30 1.42
N VAL A 35 3.15 -16.49 2.08
CA VAL A 35 2.80 -15.75 3.30
C VAL A 35 3.18 -14.28 3.19
N TRP A 36 2.26 -13.42 3.62
CA TRP A 36 2.48 -12.00 3.91
C TRP A 36 1.59 -11.62 5.11
N PHE A 37 1.83 -10.46 5.72
CA PHE A 37 1.05 -10.02 6.89
C PHE A 37 0.39 -8.67 6.64
N MET A 38 -0.91 -8.57 6.98
CA MET A 38 -1.54 -7.26 7.11
C MET A 38 -0.77 -6.43 8.14
N ARG A 39 -0.47 -5.18 7.80
CA ARG A 39 0.35 -4.26 8.60
C ARG A 39 1.80 -4.73 8.82
N GLN A 40 2.38 -5.50 7.88
CA GLN A 40 3.79 -5.90 7.94
C GLN A 40 4.77 -4.72 8.02
N ALA A 41 4.47 -3.61 7.34
CA ALA A 41 5.16 -2.34 7.51
C ALA A 41 4.49 -1.54 8.62
N GLY A 42 5.11 -1.50 9.80
CA GLY A 42 4.49 -0.79 10.92
C GLY A 42 5.24 -0.89 12.25
N ARG A 43 4.55 -0.51 13.32
CA ARG A 43 5.10 -0.33 14.68
C ARG A 43 5.72 -1.59 15.30
N SER A 44 5.49 -2.78 14.74
CA SER A 44 6.24 -3.99 15.12
C SER A 44 7.74 -3.86 14.83
N LEU A 45 8.12 -3.12 13.79
CA LEU A 45 9.50 -2.94 13.34
C LEU A 45 10.18 -1.73 14.02
N PRO A 46 11.33 -1.93 14.71
CA PRO A 46 12.12 -0.82 15.26
C PRO A 46 12.60 0.20 14.22
N GLU A 47 13.00 -0.25 13.03
CA GLU A 47 13.45 0.57 11.91
C GLU A 47 12.33 1.46 11.36
N TYR A 48 11.10 0.94 11.30
CA TYR A 48 9.91 1.73 11.00
C TYR A 48 9.72 2.85 12.02
N ARG A 49 9.73 2.50 13.33
CA ARG A 49 9.52 3.48 14.41
C ARG A 49 10.54 4.62 14.35
N LYS A 50 11.80 4.29 14.10
CA LYS A 50 12.90 5.28 14.01
C LYS A 50 12.70 6.25 12.84
N LEU A 51 12.34 5.76 11.66
CA LEU A 51 12.15 6.61 10.47
C LEU A 51 10.82 7.37 10.49
N ARG A 52 9.82 6.87 11.21
CA ARG A 52 8.49 7.48 11.33
C ARG A 52 8.45 8.58 12.41
N GLU A 53 9.48 8.67 13.25
CA GLU A 53 9.57 9.64 14.35
C GLU A 53 9.48 11.08 13.84
N GLY A 54 8.60 11.88 14.44
CA GLY A 54 8.44 13.30 14.11
C GLY A 54 7.70 13.60 12.81
N VAL A 55 7.35 12.59 12.00
CA VAL A 55 6.60 12.78 10.75
C VAL A 55 5.13 12.34 10.99
N PRO A 56 4.08 12.97 10.40
CA PRO A 56 2.69 12.51 10.41
C PRO A 56 2.39 11.32 9.47
N MET A 57 1.36 10.51 9.77
CA MET A 57 1.14 9.22 9.09
C MET A 57 0.77 9.43 7.62
N LEU A 58 -0.19 10.32 7.37
CA LEU A 58 -0.61 10.63 6.02
C LEU A 58 0.49 11.35 5.26
N GLU A 59 1.27 12.23 5.90
CA GLU A 59 2.43 12.86 5.26
C GLU A 59 3.41 11.80 4.73
N SER A 60 3.67 10.74 5.49
CA SER A 60 4.56 9.66 5.02
C SER A 60 4.02 8.90 3.82
N CYS A 61 2.71 8.89 3.60
CA CYS A 61 2.10 8.24 2.44
C CYS A 61 2.27 9.07 1.14
N PHE A 62 2.61 10.36 1.26
CA PHE A 62 2.90 11.25 0.13
C PHE A 62 4.40 11.50 -0.09
N ARG A 63 5.27 10.82 0.67
CA ARG A 63 6.73 10.94 0.59
C ARG A 63 7.33 9.68 -0.05
N PRO A 64 7.75 9.72 -1.33
CA PRO A 64 8.20 8.53 -2.03
C PRO A 64 9.36 7.80 -1.34
N ASP A 65 10.33 8.54 -0.80
CA ASP A 65 11.45 7.98 -0.03
C ASP A 65 10.98 7.14 1.16
N MET A 66 9.95 7.60 1.87
CA MET A 66 9.40 6.88 3.04
C MET A 66 8.52 5.71 2.62
N VAL A 67 7.68 5.87 1.59
CA VAL A 67 6.82 4.79 1.09
C VAL A 67 7.66 3.61 0.61
N ILE A 68 8.73 3.87 -0.14
CA ILE A 68 9.65 2.85 -0.64
C ILE A 68 10.28 2.12 0.56
N GLU A 69 10.95 2.86 1.45
CA GLU A 69 11.68 2.25 2.56
C GLU A 69 10.75 1.46 3.49
N PHE A 70 9.59 2.00 3.87
CA PHE A 70 8.65 1.28 4.72
C PHE A 70 8.08 0.03 4.07
N THR A 71 7.81 0.06 2.77
CA THR A 71 7.32 -1.12 2.04
C THR A 71 8.37 -2.23 2.00
N MET A 72 9.65 -1.86 1.84
CA MET A 72 10.76 -2.80 1.68
C MET A 72 11.26 -3.41 3.00
N GLN A 73 11.13 -2.72 4.13
CA GLN A 73 11.56 -3.21 5.45
C GLN A 73 11.09 -4.64 5.77
N PRO A 74 9.78 -4.97 5.74
CA PRO A 74 9.31 -6.32 6.05
C PRO A 74 9.76 -7.34 5.00
N VAL A 75 9.91 -6.96 3.73
CA VAL A 75 10.41 -7.84 2.67
C VAL A 75 11.84 -8.26 2.98
N ARG A 76 12.72 -7.30 3.28
CA ARG A 76 14.13 -7.56 3.65
C ARG A 76 14.26 -8.34 4.97
N ARG A 77 13.39 -8.07 5.94
CA ARG A 77 13.48 -8.67 7.29
C ARG A 77 12.89 -10.08 7.37
N HIS A 78 11.80 -10.34 6.67
CA HIS A 78 10.99 -11.55 6.84
C HIS A 78 10.95 -12.44 5.60
N GLY A 79 11.37 -11.96 4.43
CA GLY A 79 11.32 -12.74 3.20
C GLY A 79 9.89 -13.12 2.81
N VAL A 80 8.92 -12.22 3.04
CA VAL A 80 7.51 -12.44 2.67
C VAL A 80 7.32 -12.59 1.17
N ASP A 81 6.31 -13.37 0.77
CA ASP A 81 6.03 -13.69 -0.63
C ASP A 81 5.28 -12.59 -1.39
N ALA A 82 4.86 -11.54 -0.68
CA ALA A 82 4.31 -10.33 -1.25
C ALA A 82 4.62 -9.11 -0.37
N ALA A 83 4.87 -7.98 -1.02
CA ALA A 83 4.84 -6.69 -0.39
C ALA A 83 3.41 -6.14 -0.41
N ILE A 84 3.01 -5.39 0.62
CA ILE A 84 1.84 -4.52 0.56
C ILE A 84 2.34 -3.08 0.64
N LEU A 85 1.84 -2.22 -0.25
CA LEU A 85 2.23 -0.82 -0.32
C LEU A 85 2.08 -0.16 1.06
N PHE A 86 3.08 0.59 1.51
CA PHE A 86 2.90 1.46 2.66
C PHE A 86 2.00 2.64 2.27
N SER A 87 0.77 2.64 2.77
CA SER A 87 -0.23 3.69 2.56
C SER A 87 -1.27 3.62 3.68
N ASP A 88 -2.35 4.41 3.58
CA ASP A 88 -3.54 4.29 4.42
C ASP A 88 -4.81 4.28 3.56
N ILE A 89 -5.87 3.61 4.04
CA ILE A 89 -7.15 3.50 3.33
C ILE A 89 -7.79 4.86 3.04
N VAL A 90 -7.48 5.89 3.84
CA VAL A 90 -8.03 7.25 3.71
C VAL A 90 -7.24 8.17 2.77
N VAL A 91 -6.09 7.73 2.25
CA VAL A 91 -5.23 8.54 1.36
C VAL A 91 -6.00 9.12 0.17
N PRO A 92 -6.89 8.39 -0.52
CA PRO A 92 -7.73 8.95 -1.58
C PRO A 92 -8.55 10.18 -1.16
N LEU A 93 -9.08 10.19 0.07
CA LEU A 93 -9.84 11.33 0.62
C LEU A 93 -8.92 12.52 0.91
N LYS A 94 -7.75 12.26 1.48
CA LYS A 94 -6.75 13.31 1.74
C LYS A 94 -6.27 13.94 0.44
N ALA A 95 -6.10 13.14 -0.62
CA ALA A 95 -5.65 13.58 -1.94
C ALA A 95 -6.63 14.57 -2.59
N ILE A 96 -7.95 14.37 -2.42
CA ILE A 96 -8.97 15.31 -2.92
C ILE A 96 -9.23 16.51 -2.00
N GLY A 97 -8.45 16.67 -0.92
CA GLY A 97 -8.49 17.83 -0.04
C GLY A 97 -9.37 17.70 1.20
N VAL A 98 -9.86 16.49 1.54
CA VAL A 98 -10.54 16.28 2.82
C VAL A 98 -9.54 16.48 3.96
N ASP A 99 -9.88 17.36 4.91
CA ASP A 99 -9.05 17.56 6.09
C ASP A 99 -9.23 16.40 7.09
N LEU A 100 -8.38 15.39 6.86
CA LEU A 100 -8.30 14.16 7.64
C LEU A 100 -6.86 13.97 8.11
N ASP A 101 -6.69 13.48 9.34
CA ASP A 101 -5.40 13.03 9.87
C ASP A 101 -5.55 11.74 10.71
N ILE A 102 -4.44 11.02 10.90
CA ILE A 102 -4.37 9.84 11.78
C ILE A 102 -3.69 10.23 13.09
N VAL A 103 -4.49 10.40 14.14
CA VAL A 103 -4.01 10.78 15.47
C VAL A 103 -3.61 9.53 16.25
N ALA A 104 -2.41 9.56 16.85
CA ALA A 104 -1.88 8.44 17.62
C ALA A 104 -2.79 8.09 18.80
N GLY A 105 -3.24 6.83 18.86
CA GLY A 105 -4.15 6.33 19.91
C GLY A 105 -5.63 6.63 19.67
N THR A 106 -5.96 7.49 18.70
CA THR A 106 -7.34 7.88 18.37
C THR A 106 -7.79 7.33 17.01
N GLY A 107 -6.87 7.23 16.03
CA GLY A 107 -7.19 6.81 14.67
C GLY A 107 -7.53 8.00 13.75
N PRO A 108 -8.24 7.77 12.64
CA PRO A 108 -8.61 8.85 11.71
C PRO A 108 -9.57 9.84 12.35
N VAL A 109 -9.28 11.12 12.16
CA VAL A 109 -10.09 12.26 12.60
C VAL A 109 -10.34 13.14 11.40
N VAL A 110 -11.60 13.54 11.20
CA VAL A 110 -12.03 14.46 10.13
C VAL A 110 -12.40 15.78 10.77
N ALA A 111 -11.77 16.88 10.32
CA ALA A 111 -11.99 18.20 10.90
C ALA A 111 -13.45 18.65 10.79
N GLU A 112 -14.07 18.41 9.62
CA GLU A 112 -15.46 18.73 9.34
C GLU A 112 -16.24 17.49 8.90
N PRO A 113 -16.87 16.77 9.84
CA PRO A 113 -17.66 15.58 9.50
C PRO A 113 -18.87 15.91 8.62
N ILE A 114 -19.20 15.01 7.69
CA ILE A 114 -20.32 15.17 6.75
C ILE A 114 -21.65 14.98 7.50
N ARG A 115 -22.50 16.00 7.49
CA ARG A 115 -23.83 16.02 8.14
C ARG A 115 -24.97 16.34 7.17
N SER A 116 -24.67 16.66 5.92
CA SER A 116 -25.66 17.03 4.92
C SER A 116 -25.28 16.57 3.51
N ALA A 117 -26.29 16.41 2.65
CA ALA A 117 -26.08 16.13 1.24
C ALA A 117 -25.30 17.26 0.52
N HIS A 118 -25.40 18.50 1.00
CA HIS A 118 -24.65 19.63 0.45
C HIS A 118 -23.14 19.47 0.66
N GLN A 119 -22.70 19.07 1.86
CA GLN A 119 -21.29 18.78 2.13
C GLN A 119 -20.78 17.61 1.30
N LEU A 120 -21.59 16.56 1.14
CA LEU A 120 -21.23 15.43 0.29
C LEU A 120 -21.02 15.85 -1.17
N ALA A 121 -21.86 16.77 -1.68
CA ALA A 121 -21.75 17.29 -3.03
C ALA A 121 -20.52 18.19 -3.27
N GLN A 122 -19.77 18.55 -2.22
CA GLN A 122 -18.48 19.26 -2.35
C GLN A 122 -17.30 18.31 -2.57
N LEU A 123 -17.47 17.00 -2.34
CA LEU A 123 -16.43 16.03 -2.68
C LEU A 123 -16.30 15.95 -4.21
N ARG A 124 -15.06 15.91 -4.68
CA ARG A 124 -14.73 15.75 -6.09
C ARG A 124 -14.06 14.41 -6.36
N ASP A 125 -14.04 14.03 -7.63
CA ASP A 125 -13.29 12.87 -8.09
C ASP A 125 -11.77 13.09 -7.94
N ILE A 126 -11.03 11.99 -7.89
CA ILE A 126 -9.56 11.99 -7.93
C ILE A 126 -9.12 12.25 -9.36
N GLU A 127 -8.19 13.19 -9.50
CA GLU A 127 -7.49 13.47 -10.75
C GLU A 127 -6.06 12.91 -10.69
N PRO A 128 -5.42 12.62 -11.84
CA PRO A 128 -4.07 12.08 -11.87
C PRO A 128 -3.04 12.89 -11.06
N ASP A 129 -3.20 14.22 -11.04
CA ASP A 129 -2.30 15.14 -10.34
C ASP A 129 -2.35 14.99 -8.81
N ASP A 130 -3.47 14.52 -8.26
CA ASP A 130 -3.65 14.32 -6.81
C ASP A 130 -2.78 13.18 -6.25
N VAL A 131 -2.32 12.28 -7.13
CA VAL A 131 -1.68 11.01 -6.73
C VAL A 131 -0.31 10.80 -7.36
N ILE A 132 0.29 11.83 -7.95
CA ILE A 132 1.64 11.76 -8.56
C ILE A 132 2.67 11.11 -7.62
N PRO A 133 2.82 11.53 -6.34
CA PRO A 133 3.80 10.92 -5.44
C PRO A 133 3.54 9.44 -5.18
N ILE A 134 2.27 9.03 -5.17
CA ILE A 134 1.86 7.63 -4.96
C ILE A 134 2.24 6.79 -6.18
N VAL A 135 1.98 7.31 -7.39
CA VAL A 135 2.35 6.64 -8.65
C VAL A 135 3.86 6.47 -8.75
N GLU A 136 4.63 7.51 -8.40
CA GLU A 136 6.10 7.44 -8.36
C GLU A 136 6.60 6.39 -7.35
N SER A 137 6.00 6.38 -6.15
CA SER A 137 6.33 5.40 -5.12
C SER A 137 6.05 3.97 -5.57
N VAL A 138 4.89 3.72 -6.18
CA VAL A 138 4.51 2.39 -6.68
C VAL A 138 5.50 1.91 -7.74
N LYS A 139 5.89 2.78 -8.69
CA LYS A 139 6.89 2.43 -9.71
C LYS A 139 8.22 2.03 -9.09
N ALA A 140 8.75 2.88 -8.20
CA ALA A 140 10.03 2.62 -7.54
C ALA A 140 10.01 1.35 -6.67
N VAL A 141 8.91 1.11 -5.96
CA VAL A 141 8.73 -0.12 -5.16
C VAL A 141 8.69 -1.35 -6.07
N VAL A 142 7.94 -1.32 -7.17
CA VAL A 142 7.88 -2.45 -8.11
C VAL A 142 9.26 -2.74 -8.71
N ASP A 143 10.01 -1.70 -9.07
CA ASP A 143 11.37 -1.83 -9.58
C ASP A 143 12.31 -2.47 -8.53
N GLU A 144 12.20 -2.08 -7.26
CA GLU A 144 13.04 -2.62 -6.18
C GLU A 144 12.66 -4.04 -5.76
N LEU A 145 11.38 -4.41 -5.84
CA LEU A 145 10.89 -5.73 -5.46
C LEU A 145 11.28 -6.84 -6.43
N GLY A 146 11.56 -6.50 -7.70
CA GLY A 146 11.87 -7.48 -8.74
C GLY A 146 10.76 -8.52 -8.92
N THR A 147 11.00 -9.75 -8.47
CA THR A 147 10.04 -10.86 -8.60
C THR A 147 8.99 -10.92 -7.50
N THR A 148 9.12 -10.15 -6.42
CA THR A 148 8.14 -10.12 -5.34
C THR A 148 6.95 -9.25 -5.75
N PRO A 149 5.70 -9.75 -5.74
CA PRO A 149 4.52 -8.94 -6.08
C PRO A 149 4.27 -7.81 -5.08
N LEU A 150 3.72 -6.71 -5.58
CA LEU A 150 3.19 -5.60 -4.78
C LEU A 150 1.66 -5.65 -4.74
N ILE A 151 1.11 -5.66 -3.53
CA ILE A 151 -0.32 -5.53 -3.25
C ILE A 151 -0.67 -4.04 -3.09
N GLY A 152 -1.52 -3.53 -3.98
CA GLY A 152 -2.22 -2.25 -3.79
C GLY A 152 -3.51 -2.44 -3.00
N PHE A 153 -3.99 -1.40 -2.33
CA PHE A 153 -5.24 -1.45 -1.57
C PHE A 153 -5.90 -0.07 -1.45
N ALA A 154 -7.20 -0.07 -1.12
CA ALA A 154 -7.98 1.13 -0.80
C ALA A 154 -9.10 0.77 0.19
N GLY A 155 -9.66 1.78 0.86
CA GLY A 155 -10.82 1.59 1.72
C GLY A 155 -12.09 1.31 0.93
N ALA A 156 -12.94 0.42 1.45
CA ALA A 156 -14.27 0.19 0.87
C ALA A 156 -15.19 1.41 1.09
N PRO A 157 -16.16 1.67 0.19
CA PRO A 157 -17.02 2.86 0.27
C PRO A 157 -17.70 3.05 1.63
N PHE A 158 -18.26 1.99 2.21
CA PHE A 158 -18.91 2.07 3.52
C PHE A 158 -17.94 2.49 4.63
N THR A 159 -16.75 1.88 4.67
CA THR A 159 -15.72 2.21 5.68
C THR A 159 -15.27 3.66 5.58
N LEU A 160 -15.04 4.15 4.35
CA LEU A 160 -14.68 5.55 4.13
C LEU A 160 -15.81 6.51 4.50
N ALA A 161 -17.05 6.17 4.15
CA ALA A 161 -18.22 6.95 4.56
C ALA A 161 -18.36 7.01 6.09
N SER A 162 -18.11 5.90 6.80
CA SER A 162 -18.11 5.90 8.26
C SER A 162 -17.10 6.87 8.85
N TYR A 163 -15.88 6.99 8.31
CA TYR A 163 -14.93 8.00 8.80
C TYR A 163 -15.39 9.43 8.51
N LEU A 164 -15.89 9.69 7.30
CA LEU A 164 -16.39 11.00 6.91
C LEU A 164 -17.59 11.44 7.76
N ILE A 165 -18.45 10.49 8.17
CA ILE A 165 -19.63 10.78 8.98
C ILE A 165 -19.29 10.79 10.47
N GLU A 166 -18.61 9.79 11.02
CA GLU A 166 -18.34 9.79 12.47
C GLU A 166 -17.37 10.89 12.88
N GLY A 167 -16.39 11.20 12.02
CA GLY A 167 -15.40 12.27 12.27
C GLY A 167 -14.30 11.92 13.26
N GLY A 168 -14.36 10.73 13.86
CA GLY A 168 -13.40 10.24 14.83
C GLY A 168 -13.77 8.82 15.26
N PRO A 169 -13.01 8.21 16.19
CA PRO A 169 -13.39 6.92 16.76
C PRO A 169 -14.78 7.02 17.41
N SER A 170 -15.58 5.96 17.24
CA SER A 170 -16.88 5.84 17.89
C SER A 170 -16.71 5.99 19.41
N LYS A 171 -17.60 6.79 20.01
CA LYS A 171 -17.62 7.05 21.46
C LYS A 171 -18.57 6.12 22.22
N ASP A 172 -19.19 5.16 21.54
CA ASP A 172 -20.20 4.31 22.17
C ASP A 172 -19.55 3.08 22.84
N HIS A 173 -19.47 3.17 24.17
CA HIS A 173 -19.34 2.06 25.10
C HIS A 173 -20.50 2.11 26.09
#